data_AF-A1Z6C0-F1
#
_entry.id   AF-A1Z6C0-F1
#
_cell.length_a   1.000
_cell.length_b   1.000
_cell.length_c   1.000
_cell.angle_alpha   90.00
_cell.angle_beta   90.00
_cell.angle_gamma   90.00
#
_symmetry.space_group_name_H-M   'P 1'
#
loop_
_entity.id
_entity.type
_entity.pdbx_description
1 polymer ?
#
loop_
_entity_poly.entity_id
_entity_poly.type
_entity_poly.pdbx_seq_one_letter_code
_entity_poly.pdbx_strand_id
1 'polypeptide(L)'
;MNPSRRVVMVGICGDSGAGKSTYAHALRELLDPERVTVITLDDYHSLNRHERNAIGITALHPWKANNLGLLTEHVWALRRGQSIVKPTYDHATGEFGAPEEIVPRDIVILEGLHTFYLERLREALDLKIYFDTDIQLRVQWKIARDSSQRGYTPEEVMAEIERRRPDVERYIEPQKALADIVIHYLPDNETPPHPDYPDPVRVRFAERLRGSKRRLVKWLALAGQLGLIQTDHFHDHIIGEEMEIASVSGITDSKTLNSLIEMVSERQLVTERVRQQLEARHHDPVIVSRILVASMIAHLGHQSRQDVSAELR
;
A
#
# COMPACT_ATOMS: atom_id res chain seq x y z
N MET A 1 26.21 12.49 -8.67
CA MET A 1 25.19 11.44 -8.55
C MET A 1 25.91 10.12 -8.32
N ASN A 2 25.57 9.39 -7.26
CA ASN A 2 26.26 8.14 -6.92
C ASN A 2 25.64 6.99 -7.74
N PRO A 3 26.33 6.39 -8.73
CA PRO A 3 25.74 5.41 -9.65
C PRO A 3 25.40 4.06 -9.01
N SER A 4 25.71 3.86 -7.73
CA SER A 4 25.75 2.56 -7.06
C SER A 4 24.52 2.24 -6.20
N ARG A 5 23.37 2.87 -6.43
CA ARG A 5 22.22 2.71 -5.52
C ARG A 5 20.93 2.38 -6.26
N ARG A 6 20.56 1.10 -6.23
CA ARG A 6 19.28 0.61 -6.73
C ARG A 6 18.14 1.11 -5.84
N VAL A 7 17.19 1.81 -6.47
CA VAL A 7 15.96 2.32 -5.84
C VAL A 7 15.01 1.16 -5.56
N VAL A 8 14.47 1.09 -4.34
CA VAL A 8 13.44 0.12 -3.97
C VAL A 8 12.08 0.63 -4.44
N MET A 9 11.42 -0.14 -5.29
CA MET A 9 10.12 0.22 -5.84
C MET A 9 9.01 -0.60 -5.16
N VAL A 10 8.08 0.08 -4.50
CA VAL A 10 6.93 -0.55 -3.82
C VAL A 10 5.65 -0.10 -4.50
N GLY A 11 4.75 -1.02 -4.84
CA GLY A 11 3.43 -0.67 -5.35
C GLY A 11 2.34 -1.04 -4.35
N ILE A 12 1.41 -0.11 -4.12
CA ILE A 12 0.23 -0.26 -3.27
C ILE A 12 -1.01 -0.12 -4.15
N CYS A 13 -1.73 -1.23 -4.38
CA CYS A 13 -2.93 -1.30 -5.21
C CYS A 13 -4.19 -1.40 -4.35
N GLY A 14 -5.33 -1.01 -4.90
CA GLY A 14 -6.65 -1.21 -4.28
C GLY A 14 -7.63 -0.08 -4.63
N ASP A 15 -8.92 -0.29 -4.36
CA ASP A 15 -9.95 0.69 -4.73
C ASP A 15 -9.89 1.97 -3.86
N SER A 16 -10.59 3.01 -4.29
CA SER A 16 -10.81 4.23 -3.53
C SER A 16 -11.44 3.93 -2.17
N GLY A 17 -10.94 4.59 -1.13
CA GLY A 17 -11.43 4.42 0.24
C GLY A 17 -10.82 3.24 0.99
N ALA A 18 -10.01 2.40 0.35
CA ALA A 18 -9.36 1.25 1.00
C ALA A 18 -8.18 1.61 1.93
N GLY A 19 -7.94 2.90 2.22
CA GLY A 19 -6.85 3.32 3.13
C GLY A 19 -5.43 3.37 2.55
N LYS A 20 -5.26 3.17 1.23
CA LYS A 20 -3.95 3.15 0.55
C LYS A 20 -3.07 4.38 0.83
N SER A 21 -3.59 5.58 0.58
CA SER A 21 -2.82 6.82 0.72
C SER A 21 -2.42 7.05 2.18
N THR A 22 -3.34 6.80 3.13
CA THR A 22 -3.05 6.82 4.57
C THR A 22 -1.92 5.84 4.93
N TYR A 23 -1.98 4.62 4.39
CA TYR A 23 -0.96 3.61 4.64
C TYR A 23 0.40 3.97 4.01
N ALA A 24 0.41 4.47 2.77
CA ALA A 24 1.62 4.93 2.09
C ALA A 24 2.31 6.09 2.84
N HIS A 25 1.52 7.06 3.34
CA HIS A 25 2.03 8.15 4.17
C HIS A 25 2.56 7.65 5.51
N ALA A 26 1.88 6.72 6.17
CA ALA A 26 2.37 6.13 7.42
C ALA A 26 3.70 5.37 7.20
N LEU A 27 3.83 4.62 6.10
CA LEU A 27 5.09 3.96 5.74
C LEU A 27 6.19 4.98 5.47
N ARG A 28 5.91 6.09 4.77
CA ARG A 28 6.88 7.19 4.57
C ARG A 28 7.39 7.74 5.89
N GLU A 29 6.50 7.98 6.86
CA GLU A 29 6.91 8.47 8.17
C GLU A 29 7.77 7.44 8.92
N LEU A 30 7.44 6.16 8.88
CA LEU A 30 8.23 5.11 9.55
C LEU A 30 9.60 4.86 8.89
N LEU A 31 9.67 4.95 7.57
CA LEU A 31 10.87 4.65 6.76
C LEU A 31 11.85 5.82 6.61
N ASP A 32 11.53 6.97 7.22
CA ASP A 32 12.15 8.28 7.04
C ASP A 32 11.63 9.03 5.80
N PRO A 33 10.89 10.15 5.98
CA PRO A 33 10.43 11.01 4.89
C PRO A 33 11.56 11.52 4.00
N GLU A 34 12.79 11.58 4.52
CA GLU A 34 13.96 11.96 3.73
C GLU A 34 14.38 10.90 2.70
N ARG A 35 13.96 9.65 2.89
CA ARG A 35 14.37 8.50 2.10
C ARG A 35 13.28 7.94 1.19
N VAL A 36 12.04 8.40 1.36
CA VAL A 36 10.87 7.88 0.65
C VAL A 36 10.21 8.95 -0.21
N THR A 37 10.03 8.64 -1.49
CA THR A 37 9.18 9.39 -2.42
C THR A 37 7.86 8.62 -2.57
N VAL A 38 6.72 9.28 -2.35
CA VAL A 38 5.38 8.70 -2.61
C VAL A 38 4.83 9.33 -3.88
N ILE A 39 4.32 8.51 -4.81
CA ILE A 39 3.69 8.96 -6.06
C ILE A 39 2.30 8.37 -6.13
N THR A 40 1.30 9.23 -6.24
CA THR A 40 -0.07 8.82 -6.51
C THR A 40 -0.29 8.62 -8.01
N LEU A 41 -1.01 7.57 -8.38
CA LEU A 41 -1.33 7.29 -9.79
C LEU A 41 -2.48 8.15 -10.31
N ASP A 42 -3.25 8.79 -9.44
CA ASP A 42 -4.35 9.67 -9.84
C ASP A 42 -3.83 10.89 -10.63
N ASP A 43 -2.57 11.28 -10.43
CA ASP A 43 -1.87 12.29 -11.23
C ASP A 43 -1.78 11.94 -12.72
N TYR A 44 -1.83 10.65 -13.05
CA TYR A 44 -1.70 10.15 -14.42
C TYR A 44 -3.06 9.96 -15.10
N HIS A 45 -4.13 10.60 -14.60
CA HIS A 45 -5.38 10.65 -15.34
C HIS A 45 -5.20 11.30 -16.72
N SER A 46 -5.84 10.73 -17.74
CA SER A 46 -5.86 11.29 -19.10
C SER A 46 -6.99 12.28 -19.31
N LEU A 47 -8.00 12.24 -18.44
CA LEU A 47 -9.19 13.09 -18.50
C LEU A 47 -9.48 13.64 -17.11
N ASN A 48 -9.86 14.91 -17.01
CA ASN A 48 -10.27 15.55 -15.77
C ASN A 48 -11.67 15.06 -15.32
N ARG A 49 -12.16 15.50 -14.15
CA ARG A 49 -13.46 15.03 -13.63
C ARG A 49 -14.62 15.38 -14.56
N HIS A 50 -14.63 16.59 -15.12
CA HIS A 50 -15.68 17.07 -16.00
C HIS A 50 -15.73 16.27 -17.31
N GLU A 51 -14.59 16.08 -17.96
CA GLU A 51 -14.44 15.31 -19.19
C GLU A 51 -14.90 13.86 -19.02
N ARG A 52 -14.48 13.19 -17.93
CA ARG A 52 -14.93 11.82 -17.64
C ARG A 52 -16.45 11.72 -17.48
N ASN A 53 -17.05 12.69 -16.78
CA ASN A 53 -18.51 12.75 -16.61
C ASN A 53 -19.23 13.00 -17.93
N ALA A 54 -18.72 13.90 -18.78
CA ALA A 54 -19.32 14.23 -20.08
C ALA A 54 -19.39 13.03 -21.04
N ILE A 55 -18.40 12.14 -21.00
CA ILE A 55 -18.36 10.93 -21.84
C ILE A 55 -18.82 9.65 -21.12
N GLY A 56 -19.28 9.77 -19.87
CA GLY A 56 -19.84 8.66 -19.10
C GLY A 56 -18.84 7.57 -18.72
N ILE A 57 -17.55 7.88 -18.55
CA ILE A 57 -16.55 6.90 -18.08
C ILE A 57 -16.16 7.15 -16.63
N THR A 58 -15.66 6.12 -15.96
CA THR A 58 -15.08 6.25 -14.61
C THR A 58 -13.57 6.45 -14.68
N ALA A 59 -12.98 6.91 -13.57
CA ALA A 59 -11.52 6.99 -13.43
C ALA A 59 -10.83 5.61 -13.46
N LEU A 60 -11.58 4.52 -13.33
CA LEU A 60 -11.04 3.15 -13.29
C LEU A 60 -10.75 2.62 -14.67
N HIS A 61 -11.28 3.24 -15.74
CA HIS A 61 -11.02 2.79 -17.10
C HIS A 61 -9.52 2.96 -17.41
N PRO A 62 -8.76 1.87 -17.62
CA PRO A 62 -7.30 1.90 -17.65
C PRO A 62 -6.75 2.71 -18.83
N TRP A 63 -7.37 2.62 -20.00
CA TRP A 63 -6.84 3.26 -21.22
C TRP A 63 -7.45 4.61 -21.56
N LYS A 64 -8.75 4.80 -21.30
CA LYS A 64 -9.46 6.05 -21.61
C LYS A 64 -9.28 7.12 -20.53
N ALA A 65 -9.15 6.71 -19.26
CA ALA A 65 -9.07 7.65 -18.15
C ALA A 65 -7.67 7.77 -17.56
N ASN A 66 -6.69 6.94 -17.95
CA ASN A 66 -5.34 6.93 -17.37
C ASN A 66 -4.26 6.79 -18.43
N ASN A 67 -3.15 7.50 -18.24
CA ASN A 67 -1.97 7.46 -19.09
C ASN A 67 -0.96 6.45 -18.53
N LEU A 68 -1.30 5.17 -18.61
CA LEU A 68 -0.46 4.09 -18.09
C LEU A 68 0.88 3.96 -18.84
N GLY A 69 0.96 4.47 -20.08
CA GLY A 69 2.20 4.55 -20.86
C GLY A 69 3.21 5.49 -20.22
N LEU A 70 2.81 6.75 -19.97
CA LEU A 70 3.63 7.75 -19.30
C LEU A 70 4.01 7.31 -17.87
N LEU A 71 3.06 6.75 -17.13
CA LEU A 71 3.32 6.17 -15.81
C LEU A 71 4.43 5.12 -15.89
N THR A 72 4.35 4.19 -16.84
CA THR A 72 5.35 3.14 -17.02
C THR A 72 6.74 3.72 -17.32
N GLU A 73 6.82 4.69 -18.22
CA GLU A 73 8.07 5.38 -18.53
C GLU A 73 8.69 6.02 -17.28
N HIS A 74 7.90 6.79 -16.53
CA HIS A 74 8.32 7.48 -15.33
C HIS A 74 8.78 6.51 -14.22
N VAL A 75 8.03 5.44 -13.99
CA VAL A 75 8.39 4.40 -13.01
C VAL A 75 9.74 3.77 -13.33
N TRP A 76 10.01 3.48 -14.60
CA TRP A 76 11.30 2.92 -15.01
C TRP A 76 12.44 3.95 -14.94
N ALA A 77 12.18 5.23 -15.23
CA ALA A 77 13.15 6.30 -15.03
C ALA A 77 13.55 6.43 -13.55
N LEU A 78 12.56 6.47 -12.65
CA LEU A 78 12.79 6.51 -11.21
C LEU A 78 13.56 5.28 -10.71
N ARG A 79 13.22 4.08 -11.20
CA ARG A 79 13.95 2.84 -10.86
C ARG A 79 15.43 2.91 -11.25
N ARG A 80 15.76 3.64 -12.33
CA ARG A 80 17.14 3.93 -12.76
C ARG A 80 17.78 5.12 -12.04
N GLY A 81 17.12 5.70 -11.04
CA GLY A 81 17.61 6.87 -10.31
C GLY A 81 17.52 8.18 -11.10
N GLN A 82 16.71 8.24 -12.15
CA GLN A 82 16.52 9.42 -12.98
C GLN A 82 15.32 10.24 -12.49
N SER A 83 15.47 11.57 -12.45
CA SER A 83 14.36 12.48 -12.19
C SER A 83 13.32 12.44 -13.31
N ILE A 84 12.07 12.76 -12.96
CA ILE A 84 10.95 12.87 -13.90
C ILE A 84 10.24 14.21 -13.69
N VAL A 85 9.46 14.64 -14.67
CA VAL A 85 8.50 15.73 -14.51
C VAL A 85 7.12 15.13 -14.69
N LYS A 86 6.39 14.91 -13.59
CA LYS A 86 5.09 14.24 -13.62
C LYS A 86 3.94 15.25 -13.65
N PRO A 87 2.80 14.91 -14.26
CA PRO A 87 1.57 15.69 -14.09
C PRO A 87 1.12 15.72 -12.62
N THR A 88 0.15 16.58 -12.33
CA THR A 88 -0.53 16.64 -11.04
C THR A 88 -2.04 16.69 -11.25
N TYR A 89 -2.79 16.08 -10.34
CA TYR A 89 -4.26 16.10 -10.36
C TYR A 89 -4.80 16.58 -9.01
N ASP A 90 -5.62 17.63 -9.04
CA ASP A 90 -6.22 18.20 -7.83
C ASP A 90 -7.59 17.57 -7.56
N HIS A 91 -7.74 16.90 -6.41
CA HIS A 91 -8.99 16.27 -6.02
C HIS A 91 -10.08 17.25 -5.57
N ALA A 92 -9.73 18.46 -5.15
CA ALA A 92 -10.69 19.49 -4.76
C ALA A 92 -11.42 20.01 -6.00
N THR A 93 -10.66 20.48 -6.99
CA THR A 93 -11.20 21.03 -8.25
C THR A 93 -11.58 19.94 -9.25
N GLY A 94 -10.90 18.79 -9.23
CA GLY A 94 -11.04 17.73 -10.23
C GLY A 94 -10.30 18.05 -11.54
N GLU A 95 -9.34 18.96 -11.50
CA GLU A 95 -8.59 19.50 -12.64
C GLU A 95 -7.11 19.09 -12.61
N PHE A 96 -6.44 19.23 -13.74
CA PHE A 96 -4.99 19.07 -13.84
C PHE A 96 -4.26 20.29 -13.31
N GLY A 97 -3.18 20.06 -12.56
CA GLY A 97 -2.31 21.11 -12.05
C GLY A 97 -1.02 21.28 -12.87
N ALA A 98 -0.13 22.14 -12.37
CA ALA A 98 1.19 22.30 -12.94
C ALA A 98 2.03 21.01 -12.74
N PRO A 99 2.81 20.60 -13.75
CA PRO A 99 3.72 19.47 -13.58
C PRO A 99 4.77 19.73 -12.49
N GLU A 100 5.20 18.67 -11.81
CA GLU A 100 6.20 18.75 -10.76
C GLU A 100 7.41 17.85 -11.04
N GLU A 101 8.61 18.36 -10.73
CA GLU A 101 9.83 17.58 -10.80
C GLU A 101 9.94 16.65 -9.59
N ILE A 102 10.20 15.37 -9.85
CA ILE A 102 10.40 14.35 -8.83
C ILE A 102 11.78 13.75 -8.99
N VAL A 103 12.58 13.89 -7.93
CA VAL A 103 13.87 13.19 -7.78
C VAL A 103 13.63 11.89 -7.00
N PRO A 104 14.03 10.71 -7.54
CA PRO A 104 13.87 9.46 -6.81
C PRO A 104 14.76 9.45 -5.57
N ARG A 105 14.16 9.03 -4.45
CA ARG A 105 14.89 8.74 -3.21
C ARG A 105 15.23 7.26 -3.15
N ASP A 106 15.70 6.80 -1.99
CA ASP A 106 16.07 5.41 -1.76
C ASP A 106 14.93 4.43 -2.04
N ILE A 107 13.71 4.86 -1.72
CA ILE A 107 12.48 4.10 -1.81
C ILE A 107 11.45 4.96 -2.56
N VAL A 108 10.80 4.37 -3.55
CA VAL A 108 9.65 4.97 -4.24
C VAL A 108 8.44 4.09 -3.96
N ILE A 109 7.40 4.69 -3.37
CA ILE A 109 6.10 4.05 -3.16
C ILE A 109 5.12 4.60 -4.18
N LEU A 110 4.62 3.73 -5.05
CA LEU A 110 3.54 4.01 -5.98
C LEU A 110 2.22 3.60 -5.32
N GLU A 111 1.23 4.48 -5.27
CA GLU A 111 -0.08 4.14 -4.73
C GLU A 111 -1.21 4.54 -5.70
N GLY A 112 -2.19 3.67 -5.87
CA GLY A 112 -3.39 4.01 -6.64
C GLY A 112 -4.11 2.80 -7.22
N LEU A 113 -4.92 3.05 -8.26
CA LEU A 113 -5.87 2.08 -8.82
C LEU A 113 -5.21 1.01 -9.73
N HIS A 114 -4.12 1.35 -10.42
CA HIS A 114 -3.56 0.53 -11.51
C HIS A 114 -2.08 0.18 -11.35
N THR A 115 -1.56 0.16 -10.11
CA THR A 115 -0.13 -0.07 -9.86
C THR A 115 0.36 -1.43 -10.38
N PHE A 116 -0.52 -2.43 -10.49
CA PHE A 116 -0.20 -3.76 -11.01
C PHE A 116 -0.83 -4.05 -12.37
N TYR A 117 -1.45 -3.07 -13.04
CA TYR A 117 -2.29 -3.35 -14.21
C TYR A 117 -1.47 -3.84 -15.40
N LEU A 118 -0.35 -3.16 -15.71
CA LEU A 118 0.57 -3.55 -16.78
C LEU A 118 1.69 -4.45 -16.25
N GLU A 119 2.04 -5.48 -17.03
CA GLU A 119 3.15 -6.37 -16.71
C GLU A 119 4.47 -5.61 -16.51
N ARG A 120 4.76 -4.70 -17.44
CA ARG A 120 5.95 -3.86 -17.37
C ARG A 120 6.00 -2.94 -16.16
N LEU A 121 4.85 -2.58 -15.57
CA LEU A 121 4.82 -1.89 -14.28
C LEU A 121 5.20 -2.84 -13.16
N ARG A 122 4.59 -4.04 -13.12
CA ARG A 122 4.86 -5.06 -12.10
C ARG A 122 6.33 -5.49 -12.06
N GLU A 123 6.96 -5.63 -13.22
CA GLU A 123 8.39 -5.97 -13.35
C GLU A 123 9.31 -4.92 -12.72
N ALA A 124 8.86 -3.66 -12.65
CA ALA A 124 9.61 -2.59 -12.01
C ALA A 124 9.47 -2.58 -10.48
N LEU A 125 8.59 -3.40 -9.89
CA LEU A 125 8.30 -3.41 -8.45
C LEU A 125 9.05 -4.52 -7.70
N ASP A 126 9.65 -4.18 -6.57
CA ASP A 126 10.32 -5.12 -5.66
C ASP A 126 9.37 -5.66 -4.57
N LEU A 127 8.25 -4.97 -4.32
CA LEU A 127 7.16 -5.40 -3.44
C LEU A 127 5.80 -4.89 -3.95
N LYS A 128 4.82 -5.79 -4.04
CA LYS A 128 3.44 -5.52 -4.48
C LYS A 128 2.46 -5.80 -3.34
N ILE A 129 1.84 -4.75 -2.81
CA ILE A 129 0.85 -4.82 -1.73
C ILE A 129 -0.52 -4.47 -2.30
N TYR A 130 -1.51 -5.34 -2.09
CA TYR A 130 -2.91 -5.02 -2.41
C TYR A 130 -3.69 -4.75 -1.12
N PHE A 131 -4.37 -3.62 -1.05
CA PHE A 131 -5.28 -3.26 0.04
C PHE A 131 -6.71 -3.67 -0.28
N ASP A 132 -7.26 -4.54 0.56
CA ASP A 132 -8.59 -5.12 0.41
C ASP A 132 -9.40 -4.95 1.70
N THR A 133 -9.82 -3.71 1.92
CA THR A 133 -10.69 -3.33 3.05
C THR A 133 -12.10 -3.85 2.85
N ASP A 134 -12.72 -4.29 3.94
CA ASP A 134 -14.13 -4.65 3.97
C ASP A 134 -15.02 -3.57 3.35
N ILE A 135 -16.05 -4.01 2.61
CA ILE A 135 -16.90 -3.11 1.85
C ILE A 135 -17.63 -2.09 2.74
N GLN A 136 -18.07 -2.49 3.93
CA GLN A 136 -18.81 -1.61 4.84
C GLN A 136 -17.89 -0.51 5.38
N LEU A 137 -16.71 -0.89 5.86
CA LEU A 137 -15.68 0.06 6.30
C LEU A 137 -15.32 1.04 5.17
N ARG A 138 -15.07 0.52 3.97
CA ARG A 138 -14.70 1.33 2.80
C ARG A 138 -15.78 2.35 2.44
N VAL A 139 -17.05 1.94 2.47
CA VAL A 139 -18.20 2.83 2.21
C VAL A 139 -18.26 3.92 3.28
N GLN A 140 -18.20 3.54 4.57
CA GLN A 140 -18.26 4.48 5.69
C GLN A 140 -17.13 5.52 5.62
N TRP A 141 -15.89 5.08 5.41
CA TRP A 141 -14.73 5.98 5.32
C TRP A 141 -14.78 6.87 4.09
N LYS A 142 -15.28 6.35 2.95
CA LYS A 142 -15.45 7.15 1.74
C LYS A 142 -16.51 8.24 1.94
N ILE A 143 -17.65 7.94 2.58
CA ILE A 143 -18.66 8.93 2.94
C ILE A 143 -18.07 9.97 3.89
N ALA A 144 -17.47 9.55 5.00
CA ALA A 144 -16.91 10.47 5.99
C ALA A 144 -15.88 11.43 5.38
N ARG A 145 -14.96 10.92 4.55
CA ARG A 145 -13.94 11.72 3.87
C ARG A 145 -14.54 12.63 2.79
N ASP A 146 -15.34 12.09 1.87
CA ASP A 146 -15.79 12.85 0.71
C ASP A 146 -16.83 13.91 1.10
N SER A 147 -17.63 13.68 2.15
CA SER A 147 -18.52 14.70 2.70
C SER A 147 -17.78 15.79 3.48
N SER A 148 -16.75 15.44 4.26
CA SER A 148 -16.01 16.44 5.05
C SER A 148 -14.99 17.24 4.25
N GLN A 149 -14.32 16.63 3.27
CA GLN A 149 -13.18 17.24 2.56
C GLN A 149 -13.51 17.69 1.14
N ARG A 150 -14.57 17.14 0.52
CA ARG A 150 -14.87 17.35 -0.91
C ARG A 150 -16.28 17.87 -1.17
N GLY A 151 -17.09 18.03 -0.13
CA GLY A 151 -18.42 18.64 -0.20
C GLY A 151 -19.52 17.77 -0.80
N TYR A 152 -19.30 16.44 -0.93
CA TYR A 152 -20.31 15.52 -1.47
C TYR A 152 -21.35 15.13 -0.41
N THR A 153 -22.60 14.91 -0.83
CA THR A 153 -23.58 14.27 0.06
C THR A 153 -23.35 12.77 0.15
N PRO A 154 -23.77 12.10 1.25
CA PRO A 154 -23.70 10.64 1.34
C PRO A 154 -24.36 9.92 0.16
N GLU A 155 -25.46 10.44 -0.36
CA GLU A 155 -26.19 9.87 -1.50
C GLU A 155 -25.38 9.95 -2.79
N GLU A 156 -24.69 11.07 -3.04
CA GLU A 156 -23.80 11.22 -4.19
C GLU A 156 -22.63 10.25 -4.13
N VAL A 157 -22.06 10.07 -2.94
CA VAL A 157 -20.97 9.10 -2.70
C VAL A 157 -21.46 7.67 -2.99
N MET A 158 -22.64 7.29 -2.49
CA MET A 158 -23.22 5.97 -2.73
C MET A 158 -23.53 5.72 -4.22
N ALA A 159 -24.09 6.72 -4.91
CA ALA A 159 -24.34 6.65 -6.35
C ALA A 159 -23.03 6.49 -7.13
N GLU A 160 -21.95 7.16 -6.72
CA GLU A 160 -20.63 7.00 -7.34
C GLU A 160 -20.07 5.58 -7.13
N ILE A 161 -20.23 5.01 -5.94
CA ILE A 161 -19.78 3.65 -5.61
C ILE A 161 -20.48 2.63 -6.52
N GLU A 162 -21.81 2.69 -6.63
CA GLU A 162 -22.54 1.74 -7.48
C GLU A 162 -22.18 1.91 -8.96
N ARG A 163 -22.05 3.17 -9.44
CA ARG A 163 -21.62 3.45 -10.81
C ARG A 163 -20.25 2.85 -11.13
N ARG A 164 -19.34 2.80 -10.15
CA ARG A 164 -17.97 2.30 -10.32
C ARG A 164 -17.87 0.78 -10.21
N ARG A 165 -18.82 0.10 -9.59
CA ARG A 165 -18.74 -1.33 -9.25
C ARG A 165 -18.37 -2.23 -10.45
N PRO A 166 -18.98 -2.10 -11.65
CA PRO A 166 -18.59 -2.92 -12.79
C PRO A 166 -17.13 -2.72 -13.22
N ASP A 167 -16.60 -1.50 -13.12
CA ASP A 167 -15.21 -1.21 -13.45
C ASP A 167 -14.23 -1.65 -12.34
N VAL A 168 -14.67 -1.69 -11.08
CA VAL A 168 -13.90 -2.27 -9.96
C VAL A 168 -13.66 -3.75 -10.20
N GLU A 169 -14.74 -4.51 -10.42
CA GLU A 169 -14.71 -5.95 -10.69
C GLU A 169 -13.86 -6.27 -11.93
N ARG A 170 -13.93 -5.40 -12.95
CA ARG A 170 -13.24 -5.62 -14.23
C ARG A 170 -11.76 -5.23 -14.23
N TYR A 171 -11.39 -4.11 -13.60
CA TYR A 171 -10.06 -3.52 -13.77
C TYR A 171 -9.23 -3.49 -12.49
N ILE A 172 -9.85 -3.48 -11.31
CA ILE A 172 -9.16 -3.27 -10.04
C ILE A 172 -8.98 -4.59 -9.30
N GLU A 173 -10.06 -5.32 -9.03
CA GLU A 173 -10.03 -6.57 -8.26
C GLU A 173 -9.08 -7.64 -8.82
N PRO A 174 -8.99 -7.87 -10.15
CA PRO A 174 -8.08 -8.88 -10.70
C PRO A 174 -6.60 -8.65 -10.35
N GLN A 175 -6.20 -7.40 -10.06
CA GLN A 175 -4.84 -7.08 -9.65
C GLN A 175 -4.48 -7.66 -8.27
N LYS A 176 -5.46 -8.04 -7.44
CA LYS A 176 -5.23 -8.68 -6.13
C LYS A 176 -4.49 -10.01 -6.26
N ALA A 177 -4.79 -10.78 -7.30
CA ALA A 177 -4.04 -12.00 -7.59
C ALA A 177 -2.54 -11.71 -7.82
N LEU A 178 -2.19 -10.54 -8.37
CA LEU A 178 -0.81 -10.20 -8.74
C LEU A 178 0.05 -9.68 -7.57
N ALA A 179 -0.54 -9.56 -6.38
CA ALA A 179 0.13 -9.06 -5.19
C ALA A 179 1.07 -10.09 -4.56
N ASP A 180 2.14 -9.61 -3.92
CA ASP A 180 2.98 -10.44 -3.05
C ASP A 180 2.30 -10.59 -1.67
N ILE A 181 1.64 -9.53 -1.21
CA ILE A 181 0.91 -9.46 0.06
C ILE A 181 -0.45 -8.80 -0.18
N VAL A 182 -1.52 -9.40 0.32
CA VAL A 182 -2.82 -8.75 0.45
C VAL A 182 -3.02 -8.37 1.91
N ILE A 183 -3.35 -7.10 2.16
CA ILE A 183 -3.68 -6.58 3.49
C ILE A 183 -5.16 -6.29 3.52
N HIS A 184 -5.89 -6.96 4.41
CA HIS A 184 -7.31 -6.80 4.61
C HIS A 184 -7.56 -6.10 5.94
N TYR A 185 -8.32 -5.01 5.90
CA TYR A 185 -8.89 -4.39 7.10
C TYR A 185 -10.32 -4.89 7.24
N LEU A 186 -10.61 -5.51 8.37
CA LEU A 186 -11.92 -6.11 8.66
C LEU A 186 -12.46 -5.51 9.95
N PRO A 187 -13.78 -5.33 10.09
CA PRO A 187 -14.39 -4.90 11.34
C PRO A 187 -13.98 -5.82 12.48
N ASP A 188 -13.66 -5.25 13.64
CA ASP A 188 -13.37 -6.01 14.84
C ASP A 188 -13.89 -5.27 16.07
N ASN A 189 -14.78 -5.90 16.83
CA ASN A 189 -15.36 -5.30 18.03
C ASN A 189 -14.47 -5.48 19.27
N GLU A 190 -13.42 -6.31 19.19
CA GLU A 190 -12.53 -6.63 20.32
C GLU A 190 -11.25 -5.77 20.34
N THR A 191 -10.95 -5.12 19.23
CA THR A 191 -9.74 -4.30 19.05
C THR A 191 -10.05 -2.84 19.42
N PRO A 192 -9.13 -2.07 20.03
CA PRO A 192 -9.33 -0.63 20.20
C PRO A 192 -9.30 0.12 18.85
N PRO A 193 -10.06 1.22 18.68
CA PRO A 193 -10.03 2.00 17.45
C PRO A 193 -8.68 2.70 17.27
N HIS A 194 -8.21 2.79 16.03
CA HIS A 194 -6.98 3.50 15.67
C HIS A 194 -7.31 4.98 15.36
N PRO A 195 -6.46 5.97 15.66
CA PRO A 195 -6.77 7.38 15.39
C PRO A 195 -7.16 7.70 13.94
N ASP A 196 -6.52 7.04 12.97
CA ASP A 196 -6.85 7.17 11.54
C ASP A 196 -8.14 6.42 11.11
N TYR A 197 -8.64 5.49 11.94
CA TYR A 197 -9.77 4.61 11.63
C TYR A 197 -10.72 4.55 12.85
N PRO A 198 -11.80 5.34 12.85
CA PRO A 198 -12.67 5.49 14.02
C PRO A 198 -13.35 4.17 14.42
N ASP A 199 -13.56 3.28 13.45
CA ASP A 199 -14.06 1.93 13.68
C ASP A 199 -12.88 1.00 13.98
N PRO A 200 -12.97 0.17 15.04
CA PRO A 200 -11.91 -0.78 15.31
C PRO A 200 -11.80 -1.85 14.22
N VAL A 201 -10.54 -2.13 13.86
CA VAL A 201 -10.20 -3.00 12.73
C VAL A 201 -9.17 -4.04 13.14
N ARG A 202 -9.39 -5.28 12.69
CA ARG A 202 -8.32 -6.27 12.63
C ARG A 202 -7.62 -6.22 11.28
N VAL A 203 -6.35 -6.59 11.27
CA VAL A 203 -5.55 -6.61 10.05
C VAL A 203 -5.19 -8.03 9.68
N ARG A 204 -5.65 -8.47 8.52
CA ARG A 204 -5.34 -9.79 7.97
C ARG A 204 -4.35 -9.67 6.83
N PHE A 205 -3.32 -10.49 6.88
CA PHE A 205 -2.31 -10.64 5.83
C PHE A 205 -2.57 -11.95 5.09
N ALA A 206 -2.54 -11.89 3.77
CA ALA A 206 -2.49 -13.05 2.91
C ALA A 206 -1.23 -13.00 2.05
N GLU A 207 -0.45 -14.08 2.05
CA GLU A 207 0.74 -14.25 1.21
C GLU A 207 0.61 -15.51 0.36
N ARG A 208 1.14 -15.48 -0.86
CA ARG A 208 1.15 -16.66 -1.74
C ARG A 208 1.91 -17.82 -1.10
N LEU A 209 1.29 -18.99 -1.03
CA LEU A 209 1.90 -20.17 -0.39
C LEU A 209 3.17 -20.64 -1.10
N ARG A 210 3.20 -20.48 -2.43
CA ARG A 210 4.33 -20.84 -3.30
C ARG A 210 5.01 -19.59 -3.86
N GLY A 211 6.34 -19.60 -3.89
CA GLY A 211 7.13 -18.52 -4.47
C GLY A 211 7.29 -17.26 -3.62
N SER A 212 6.54 -17.12 -2.51
CA SER A 212 6.75 -16.00 -1.57
C SER A 212 8.11 -16.11 -0.89
N LYS A 213 8.94 -15.09 -1.09
CA LYS A 213 10.22 -14.91 -0.39
C LYS A 213 10.06 -14.19 0.95
N ARG A 214 8.88 -13.63 1.24
CA ARG A 214 8.68 -12.60 2.26
C ARG A 214 8.32 -13.14 3.64
N ARG A 215 7.74 -14.36 3.72
CA ARG A 215 7.48 -15.15 4.94
C ARG A 215 6.79 -14.40 6.09
N LEU A 216 6.16 -13.25 5.85
CA LEU A 216 5.52 -12.44 6.89
C LEU A 216 4.42 -13.24 7.60
N VAL A 217 3.54 -13.89 6.83
CA VAL A 217 2.41 -14.66 7.37
C VAL A 217 2.91 -15.84 8.20
N LYS A 218 4.00 -16.50 7.79
CA LYS A 218 4.63 -17.58 8.56
C LYS A 218 5.12 -17.10 9.93
N TRP A 219 5.71 -15.90 9.97
CA TRP A 219 6.18 -15.32 11.21
C TRP A 219 5.03 -14.91 12.14
N LEU A 220 3.95 -14.36 11.59
CA LEU A 220 2.73 -14.06 12.34
C LEU A 220 2.10 -15.34 12.89
N ALA A 221 1.98 -16.39 12.07
CA ALA A 221 1.47 -17.69 12.48
C ALA A 221 2.28 -18.30 13.63
N LEU A 222 3.61 -18.28 13.52
CA LEU A 222 4.51 -18.77 14.57
C LEU A 222 4.35 -17.96 15.86
N ALA A 223 4.28 -16.62 15.77
CA ALA A 223 4.07 -15.77 16.94
C ALA A 223 2.73 -16.05 17.63
N GLY A 224 1.69 -16.35 16.86
CA GLY A 224 0.41 -16.84 17.37
C GLY A 224 0.50 -18.15 18.12
N GLN A 225 1.16 -19.14 17.54
CA GLN A 225 1.38 -20.45 18.17
C GLN A 225 2.17 -20.33 19.48
N LEU A 226 3.06 -19.34 19.57
CA LEU A 226 3.81 -19.03 20.78
C LEU A 226 3.03 -18.17 21.79
N GLY A 227 1.79 -17.78 21.48
CA GLY A 227 0.94 -16.96 22.34
C GLY A 227 1.43 -15.51 22.47
N LEU A 228 2.26 -15.03 21.55
CA LEU A 228 2.81 -13.68 21.58
C LEU A 228 1.79 -12.64 21.08
N ILE A 229 1.01 -13.01 20.07
CA ILE A 229 -0.05 -12.17 19.49
C ILE A 229 -1.36 -12.95 19.39
N GLN A 230 -2.48 -12.25 19.45
CA GLN A 230 -3.77 -12.82 19.08
C GLN A 230 -3.83 -12.92 17.56
N THR A 231 -3.82 -14.15 17.05
CA THR A 231 -3.91 -14.39 15.61
C THR A 231 -4.62 -15.67 15.26
N ASP A 232 -5.37 -15.60 14.16
CA ASP A 232 -5.91 -16.75 13.44
C ASP A 232 -4.98 -17.07 12.27
N HIS A 233 -4.67 -18.35 12.02
CA HIS A 233 -3.85 -18.79 10.88
C HIS A 233 -4.53 -19.92 10.12
N PHE A 234 -4.65 -19.78 8.80
CA PHE A 234 -5.27 -20.76 7.92
C PHE A 234 -4.82 -20.59 6.47
N HIS A 235 -5.24 -21.50 5.59
CA HIS A 235 -5.02 -21.43 4.14
C HIS A 235 -6.35 -21.22 3.44
N ASP A 236 -6.36 -20.40 2.39
CA ASP A 236 -7.55 -20.15 1.57
C ASP A 236 -7.16 -19.74 0.14
N HIS A 237 -8.15 -19.58 -0.74
CA HIS A 237 -7.94 -19.11 -2.11
C HIS A 237 -8.40 -17.66 -2.29
N ILE A 238 -7.50 -16.81 -2.78
CA ILE A 238 -7.83 -15.44 -3.20
C ILE A 238 -7.68 -15.33 -4.71
N ILE A 239 -8.79 -15.18 -5.42
CA ILE A 239 -8.85 -15.10 -6.90
C ILE A 239 -8.10 -16.27 -7.56
N GLY A 240 -8.39 -17.49 -7.09
CA GLY A 240 -7.80 -18.72 -7.64
C GLY A 240 -6.37 -19.03 -7.20
N GLU A 241 -5.76 -18.17 -6.38
CA GLU A 241 -4.40 -18.38 -5.87
C GLU A 241 -4.44 -18.91 -4.43
N GLU A 242 -3.65 -19.95 -4.15
CA GLU A 242 -3.52 -20.53 -2.82
C GLU A 242 -2.68 -19.60 -1.92
N MET A 243 -3.29 -19.15 -0.83
CA MET A 243 -2.72 -18.17 0.09
C MET A 243 -2.59 -18.76 1.49
N GLU A 244 -1.47 -18.43 2.14
CA GLU A 244 -1.30 -18.53 3.58
C GLU A 244 -1.83 -17.24 4.22
N ILE A 245 -2.65 -17.35 5.27
CA ILE A 245 -3.34 -16.21 5.86
C ILE A 245 -3.12 -16.15 7.37
N ALA A 246 -2.78 -14.97 7.90
CA ALA A 246 -2.74 -14.69 9.33
C ALA A 246 -3.46 -13.37 9.65
N SER A 247 -4.24 -13.31 10.73
CA SER A 247 -4.97 -12.11 11.17
C SER A 247 -4.46 -11.60 12.50
N VAL A 248 -4.00 -10.36 12.59
CA VAL A 248 -3.62 -9.71 13.85
C VAL A 248 -4.81 -8.96 14.41
N SER A 249 -5.17 -9.24 15.66
CA SER A 249 -6.21 -8.54 16.41
C SER A 249 -5.75 -8.19 17.84
N GLY A 250 -6.57 -7.42 18.56
CA GLY A 250 -6.29 -7.05 19.95
C GLY A 250 -5.12 -6.07 20.06
N ILE A 251 -4.36 -6.17 21.16
CA ILE A 251 -3.24 -5.28 21.47
C ILE A 251 -1.95 -6.10 21.55
N THR A 252 -0.89 -5.59 20.93
CA THR A 252 0.46 -6.17 20.99
C THR A 252 1.38 -5.29 21.86
N ASP A 253 2.13 -5.89 22.78
CA ASP A 253 3.12 -5.16 23.58
C ASP A 253 4.43 -4.93 22.80
N SER A 254 5.22 -3.92 23.20
CA SER A 254 6.45 -3.55 22.48
C SER A 254 7.52 -4.64 22.44
N LYS A 255 7.63 -5.51 23.45
CA LYS A 255 8.63 -6.57 23.48
C LYS A 255 8.28 -7.64 22.44
N THR A 256 7.01 -7.99 22.36
CA THR A 256 6.48 -8.86 21.32
C THR A 256 6.69 -8.26 19.93
N LEU A 257 6.28 -7.00 19.73
CA LEU A 257 6.43 -6.34 18.44
C LEU A 257 7.90 -6.24 18.00
N ASN A 258 8.82 -5.93 18.91
CA ASN A 258 10.25 -5.95 18.61
C ASN A 258 10.74 -7.33 18.15
N SER A 259 10.24 -8.40 18.78
CA SER A 259 10.58 -9.78 18.39
C SER A 259 10.09 -10.12 16.99
N LEU A 260 8.87 -9.69 16.63
CA LEU A 260 8.32 -9.82 15.29
C LEU A 260 9.14 -9.04 14.25
N ILE A 261 9.55 -7.82 14.56
CA ILE A 261 10.42 -7.01 13.68
C ILE A 261 11.73 -7.73 13.41
N GLU A 262 12.36 -8.32 14.43
CA GLU A 262 13.59 -9.09 14.27
C GLU A 262 13.41 -10.28 13.32
N MET A 263 12.28 -10.98 13.41
CA MET A 263 11.93 -12.12 12.56
C MET A 263 11.70 -11.70 11.10
N VAL A 264 11.09 -10.54 10.88
CA VAL A 264 10.73 -10.03 9.55
C VAL A 264 11.90 -9.34 8.84
N SER A 265 12.83 -8.74 9.58
CA SER A 265 13.92 -7.91 9.02
C SER A 265 15.34 -8.46 9.25
N GLU A 266 15.47 -9.66 9.81
CA GLU A 266 16.74 -10.33 10.13
C GLU A 266 17.65 -9.50 11.07
N ARG A 267 17.08 -9.03 12.19
CA ARG A 267 17.79 -8.37 13.32
C ARG A 267 18.58 -7.06 13.06
N GLN A 268 18.50 -6.42 11.88
CA GLN A 268 19.41 -5.28 11.62
C GLN A 268 18.82 -3.95 11.16
N LEU A 269 17.50 -3.74 11.02
CA LEU A 269 17.01 -2.52 10.37
C LEU A 269 15.75 -1.91 11.00
N VAL A 270 15.83 -1.59 12.29
CA VAL A 270 14.83 -0.71 12.92
C VAL A 270 15.26 0.74 12.70
N THR A 271 14.47 1.52 11.95
CA THR A 271 14.72 2.96 11.83
C THR A 271 14.53 3.63 13.20
N GLU A 272 15.16 4.78 13.42
CA GLU A 272 14.97 5.52 14.67
C GLU A 272 13.50 5.87 14.93
N ARG A 273 12.75 6.14 13.85
CA ARG A 273 11.31 6.42 13.92
C ARG A 273 10.49 5.19 14.29
N VAL A 274 10.85 3.99 13.83
CA VAL A 274 10.23 2.75 14.32
C VAL A 274 10.58 2.53 15.80
N ARG A 275 11.81 2.84 16.24
CA ARG A 275 12.17 2.77 17.67
C ARG A 275 11.34 3.72 18.53
N GLN A 276 11.12 4.95 18.08
CA GLN A 276 10.26 5.92 18.76
C GLN A 276 8.83 5.41 18.89
N GLN A 277 8.28 4.78 17.84
CA GLN A 277 6.95 4.16 17.94
C GLN A 277 6.92 3.05 18.99
N LEU A 278 7.98 2.23 19.09
CA LEU A 278 8.08 1.16 20.10
C LEU A 278 8.13 1.64 21.56
N GLU A 279 8.31 2.95 21.82
CA GLU A 279 8.22 3.53 23.17
C GLU A 279 6.82 3.45 23.76
N ALA A 280 5.77 3.47 22.93
CA ALA A 280 4.40 3.26 23.38
C ALA A 280 4.26 1.84 23.93
N ARG A 281 3.56 1.65 25.06
CA ARG A 281 3.46 0.34 25.74
C ARG A 281 2.70 -0.72 24.94
N HIS A 282 1.79 -0.28 24.07
CA HIS A 282 0.77 -1.09 23.44
C HIS A 282 0.51 -0.59 22.03
N HIS A 283 0.33 -1.52 21.10
CA HIS A 283 0.17 -1.27 19.67
C HIS A 283 -1.08 -2.00 19.17
N ASP A 284 -1.97 -1.28 18.49
CA ASP A 284 -3.10 -1.89 17.80
C ASP A 284 -2.65 -2.56 16.48
N PRO A 285 -3.52 -3.37 15.84
CA PRO A 285 -3.16 -4.14 14.65
C PRO A 285 -2.77 -3.30 13.43
N VAL A 286 -3.26 -2.05 13.33
CA VAL A 286 -2.89 -1.13 12.26
C VAL A 286 -1.44 -0.67 12.43
N ILE A 287 -1.05 -0.29 13.65
CA ILE A 287 0.34 0.08 13.96
C ILE A 287 1.27 -1.10 13.74
N VAL A 288 0.92 -2.29 14.27
CA VAL A 288 1.69 -3.53 14.05
C VAL A 288 1.88 -3.77 12.56
N SER A 289 0.81 -3.66 11.76
CA SER A 289 0.88 -3.85 10.32
C SER A 289 1.86 -2.90 9.63
N ARG A 290 1.75 -1.60 9.92
CA ARG A 290 2.59 -0.57 9.33
C ARG A 290 4.07 -0.79 9.67
N ILE A 291 4.36 -1.14 10.93
CA ILE A 291 5.73 -1.37 11.40
C ILE A 291 6.35 -2.62 10.74
N LEU A 292 5.60 -3.72 10.63
CA LEU A 292 6.12 -4.93 9.99
C LEU A 292 6.40 -4.69 8.51
N VAL A 293 5.48 -4.05 7.79
CA VAL A 293 5.68 -3.74 6.36
C VAL A 293 6.81 -2.72 6.15
N ALA A 294 6.92 -1.68 6.99
CA ALA A 294 8.06 -0.77 6.95
C ALA A 294 9.39 -1.51 7.18
N SER A 295 9.43 -2.44 8.14
CA SER A 295 10.62 -3.26 8.42
C SER A 295 11.00 -4.14 7.21
N MET A 296 10.01 -4.70 6.50
CA MET A 296 10.24 -5.44 5.26
C MET A 296 10.84 -4.54 4.17
N ILE A 297 10.27 -3.36 3.94
CA ILE A 297 10.76 -2.42 2.92
C ILE A 297 12.18 -1.96 3.25
N ALA A 298 12.48 -1.68 4.52
CA ALA A 298 13.81 -1.33 4.97
C ALA A 298 14.83 -2.45 4.68
N HIS A 299 14.45 -3.71 4.92
CA HIS A 299 15.27 -4.88 4.60
C HIS A 299 15.57 -5.00 3.10
N LEU A 300 14.60 -4.75 2.21
CA LEU A 300 14.83 -4.69 0.76
C LEU A 300 15.87 -3.64 0.38
N GLY A 301 15.78 -2.46 1.01
CA GLY A 301 16.73 -1.38 0.79
C GLY A 301 18.15 -1.74 1.20
N HIS A 302 18.33 -2.62 2.19
CA HIS A 302 19.64 -3.08 2.64
C HIS A 302 20.23 -4.17 1.74
N GLN A 303 19.44 -5.18 1.35
CA GLN A 303 19.85 -6.21 0.40
C GLN A 303 20.34 -5.58 -0.92
N SER A 304 19.59 -4.60 -1.42
CA SER A 304 19.94 -3.82 -2.61
C SER A 304 21.33 -3.15 -2.52
N ARG A 305 21.74 -2.65 -1.35
CA ARG A 305 23.07 -2.04 -1.15
C ARG A 305 24.20 -3.07 -1.11
N GLN A 306 23.94 -4.25 -0.56
CA GLN A 306 24.92 -5.32 -0.47
C GLN A 306 25.23 -5.93 -1.84
N ASP A 307 24.20 -6.17 -2.67
CA ASP A 307 24.36 -6.71 -4.02
C ASP A 307 25.23 -5.81 -4.89
N VAL A 308 24.97 -4.49 -4.89
CA VAL A 308 25.80 -3.53 -5.66
C VAL A 308 27.24 -3.47 -5.15
N SER A 309 27.44 -3.63 -3.84
CA SER A 309 28.80 -3.65 -3.25
C SER A 309 29.57 -4.91 -3.62
N ALA A 310 28.88 -6.01 -3.93
CA ALA A 310 29.47 -7.28 -4.36
C ALA A 310 29.81 -7.30 -5.85
N GLU A 311 29.02 -6.65 -6.71
CA GLU A 311 29.30 -6.53 -8.16
C GLU A 311 30.48 -5.59 -8.48
N LEU A 312 30.82 -4.69 -7.57
CA LEU A 312 31.95 -3.75 -7.73
C LEU A 312 33.30 -4.31 -7.23
N ARG A 313 33.34 -5.58 -6.79
CA ARG A 313 34.55 -6.29 -6.33
C ARG A 313 34.94 -7.40 -7.30
#